data_AF-A0A2Y9IWX3-F1
#
_entry.id   AF-A0A2Y9IWX3-F1
#
_cell.length_a   1.000
_cell.length_b   1.000
_cell.length_c   1.000
_cell.angle_alpha   90.00
_cell.angle_beta   90.00
_cell.angle_gamma   90.00
#
_symmetry.space_group_name_H-M   'P 1'
#
loop_
_entity.id
_entity.type
_entity.pdbx_description
1 polymer ?
#
loop_
_entity_poly.entity_id
_entity_poly.type
_entity_poly.pdbx_seq_one_letter_code
_entity_poly.pdbx_strand_id
1 'polypeptide(L)'
;MNKIFPQGDSGDNAAGTKALPGGEGCGPLCCSRQGACLSAFLLLLLVTLAALIALVSILGFPPHTPGVQTCVTLTNRTGFLCHDRRSCIPASRVCDGVRTCAHGEDEDEAMCRDMPQSLPSFLVARCGDPSFWIYSDQKCDGTNNCGDCSDELSPVTTCPPCGPGWWRCPSTVFGYCGCIPRSLCRDHTQHCSDWSDEYSCPGP
;
A
#
# COMPACT_ATOMS: atom_id res chain seq x y z
N MET A 1 -32.74 -39.02 -30.84
CA MET A 1 -33.40 -39.52 -29.60
C MET A 1 -34.20 -38.34 -29.05
N ASN A 2 -35.51 -38.18 -29.22
CA ASN A 2 -36.67 -39.10 -29.20
C ASN A 2 -37.10 -39.51 -27.78
N LYS A 3 -38.02 -38.74 -27.20
CA LYS A 3 -39.16 -39.08 -26.30
C LYS A 3 -39.55 -37.77 -25.55
N ILE A 4 -40.64 -37.05 -25.86
CA ILE A 4 -42.07 -37.39 -25.99
C ILE A 4 -42.76 -37.57 -24.61
N PHE A 5 -43.66 -36.61 -24.35
CA PHE A 5 -44.74 -36.43 -23.36
C PHE A 5 -45.74 -37.65 -23.31
N PRO A 6 -46.82 -37.75 -22.48
CA PRO A 6 -47.78 -36.66 -22.16
C PRO A 6 -48.62 -36.72 -20.85
N GLN A 7 -49.53 -35.72 -20.72
CA GLN A 7 -50.95 -35.71 -20.24
C GLN A 7 -51.38 -36.56 -19.02
N GLY A 8 -52.43 -36.21 -18.26
CA GLY A 8 -53.42 -35.10 -18.29
C GLY A 8 -53.97 -34.93 -16.85
N ASP A 9 -55.18 -34.47 -16.50
CA ASP A 9 -56.34 -33.84 -17.16
C ASP A 9 -57.36 -33.51 -16.01
N SER A 10 -58.56 -32.89 -16.11
CA SER A 10 -59.36 -32.36 -17.23
C SER A 10 -60.39 -31.32 -16.70
N GLY A 11 -60.60 -30.22 -17.45
CA GLY A 11 -61.90 -29.53 -17.60
C GLY A 11 -62.57 -28.78 -16.42
N ASP A 12 -63.62 -27.97 -16.62
CA ASP A 12 -64.13 -27.19 -17.77
C ASP A 12 -65.39 -26.41 -17.31
N ASN A 13 -65.83 -25.40 -18.08
CA ASN A 13 -67.18 -24.79 -18.07
C ASN A 13 -67.72 -24.03 -16.83
N ALA A 14 -67.99 -22.73 -17.02
CA ALA A 14 -69.37 -22.22 -17.14
C ALA A 14 -69.41 -20.78 -17.73
N ALA A 15 -70.36 -20.52 -18.65
CA ALA A 15 -70.54 -19.22 -19.31
C ALA A 15 -71.47 -18.28 -18.51
N GLY A 16 -71.37 -16.96 -18.74
CA GLY A 16 -72.15 -15.97 -17.97
C GLY A 16 -72.18 -14.54 -18.51
N THR A 17 -72.21 -14.33 -19.83
CA THR A 17 -72.27 -12.98 -20.42
C THR A 17 -73.66 -12.35 -20.29
N LYS A 18 -73.86 -11.33 -19.43
CA LYS A 18 -74.95 -10.34 -19.58
C LYS A 18 -74.62 -8.94 -19.03
N ALA A 19 -75.00 -7.94 -19.83
CA ALA A 19 -75.45 -6.60 -19.47
C ALA A 19 -74.48 -5.60 -18.78
N LEU A 20 -73.95 -4.68 -19.60
CA LEU A 20 -73.95 -3.23 -19.32
C LEU A 20 -75.43 -2.74 -19.15
N PRO A 21 -75.74 -1.60 -18.48
CA PRO A 21 -74.99 -0.34 -18.53
C PRO A 21 -74.92 0.49 -17.22
N GLY A 22 -74.28 1.67 -17.29
CA GLY A 22 -74.20 2.65 -16.19
C GLY A 22 -72.80 2.66 -15.55
N GLY A 23 -72.00 3.73 -15.57
CA GLY A 23 -72.26 5.07 -16.09
C GLY A 23 -72.28 6.16 -15.03
N GLU A 24 -71.36 6.12 -14.07
CA GLU A 24 -70.98 7.28 -13.25
C GLU A 24 -69.44 7.40 -13.26
N GLY A 25 -68.94 8.55 -13.71
CA GLY A 25 -67.50 8.77 -13.89
C GLY A 25 -66.82 9.12 -12.58
N CYS A 26 -65.65 8.52 -12.31
CA CYS A 26 -64.79 9.09 -11.27
C CYS A 26 -64.19 10.41 -11.79
N GLY A 27 -64.45 11.49 -11.05
CA GLY A 27 -63.72 12.76 -11.22
C GLY A 27 -62.23 12.64 -10.82
N PRO A 28 -61.47 13.74 -10.84
CA PRO A 28 -60.00 13.70 -10.78
C PRO A 28 -59.36 13.23 -9.45
N LEU A 29 -60.13 12.66 -8.51
CA LEU A 29 -59.74 12.45 -7.12
C LEU A 29 -60.05 11.02 -6.60
N CYS A 30 -59.93 10.01 -7.46
CA CYS A 30 -59.92 8.59 -7.03
C CYS A 30 -58.58 8.20 -6.36
N CYS A 31 -58.29 8.74 -5.17
CA CYS A 31 -57.12 8.34 -4.37
C CYS A 31 -57.42 7.08 -3.52
N SER A 32 -57.12 5.89 -4.05
CA SER A 32 -57.10 4.67 -3.23
C SER A 32 -56.05 4.78 -2.11
N ARG A 33 -56.40 4.35 -0.88
CA ARG A 33 -55.49 4.31 0.28
C ARG A 33 -54.16 3.64 -0.06
N GLN A 34 -54.19 2.64 -0.94
CA GLN A 34 -53.01 1.88 -1.36
C GLN A 34 -52.03 2.70 -2.22
N GLY A 35 -52.53 3.56 -3.12
CA GLY A 35 -51.71 4.45 -3.95
C GLY A 35 -51.09 5.59 -3.14
N ALA A 36 -51.85 6.15 -2.19
CA ALA A 36 -51.33 7.14 -1.24
C ALA A 36 -50.25 6.54 -0.31
N CYS A 37 -50.43 5.29 0.15
CA CYS A 37 -49.39 4.60 0.90
C CYS A 37 -48.11 4.38 0.07
N LEU A 38 -48.22 3.94 -1.19
CA LEU A 38 -47.05 3.75 -2.06
C LEU A 38 -46.29 5.06 -2.31
N SER A 39 -46.98 6.18 -2.52
CA SER A 39 -46.30 7.48 -2.64
C SER A 39 -45.64 7.92 -1.33
N ALA A 40 -46.28 7.68 -0.18
CA ALA A 40 -45.70 7.97 1.14
C ALA A 40 -44.45 7.13 1.44
N PHE A 41 -44.46 5.82 1.12
CA PHE A 41 -43.28 4.95 1.25
C PHE A 41 -42.14 5.39 0.33
N LEU A 42 -42.43 5.79 -0.92
CA LEU A 42 -41.43 6.30 -1.84
C LEU A 42 -40.81 7.61 -1.35
N LEU A 43 -41.63 8.54 -0.86
CA LEU A 43 -41.16 9.80 -0.27
C LEU A 43 -40.31 9.57 0.98
N LEU A 44 -40.70 8.63 1.85
CA LEU A 44 -39.89 8.23 3.01
C LEU A 44 -38.53 7.65 2.60
N LEU A 45 -38.48 6.79 1.57
CA LEU A 45 -37.23 6.25 1.03
C LEU A 45 -36.33 7.33 0.40
N LEU A 46 -36.91 8.31 -0.29
CA LEU A 46 -36.16 9.42 -0.87
C LEU A 46 -35.60 10.35 0.22
N VAL A 47 -36.36 10.60 1.29
CA VAL A 47 -35.90 11.39 2.45
C VAL A 47 -34.81 10.66 3.22
N THR A 48 -34.92 9.34 3.45
CA THR A 48 -33.86 8.57 4.14
C THR A 48 -32.60 8.47 3.28
N LEU A 49 -32.72 8.28 1.97
CA LEU A 49 -31.58 8.29 1.05
C LEU A 49 -30.90 9.66 1.01
N ALA A 50 -31.66 10.76 0.92
CA ALA A 50 -31.12 12.12 0.95
C ALA A 50 -30.44 12.42 2.31
N ALA A 51 -31.03 11.97 3.42
CA ALA A 51 -30.44 12.10 4.75
C ALA A 51 -29.12 11.30 4.87
N LEU A 52 -29.04 10.09 4.31
CA LEU A 52 -27.81 9.29 4.29
C LEU A 52 -26.73 9.93 3.41
N ILE A 53 -27.07 10.45 2.24
CA ILE A 53 -26.12 11.16 1.35
C ILE A 53 -25.61 12.44 2.04
N ALA A 54 -26.49 13.20 2.69
CA ALA A 54 -26.10 14.35 3.49
C ALA A 54 -25.19 13.94 4.67
N LEU A 55 -25.51 12.85 5.37
CA LEU A 55 -24.71 12.33 6.48
C LEU A 55 -23.30 11.95 6.01
N VAL A 56 -23.17 11.24 4.89
CA VAL A 56 -21.86 10.88 4.29
C VAL A 56 -21.11 12.11 3.78
N SER A 57 -21.82 13.14 3.31
CA SER A 57 -21.20 14.41 2.89
C SER A 57 -20.72 15.28 4.06
N ILE A 58 -21.40 15.19 5.22
CA ILE A 58 -21.06 15.94 6.44
C ILE A 58 -19.97 15.23 7.25
N LEU A 59 -20.03 13.90 7.38
CA LEU A 59 -19.04 13.10 8.11
C LEU A 59 -17.81 12.75 7.26
N GLY A 60 -17.93 12.87 5.94
CA GLY A 60 -16.99 12.30 4.98
C GLY A 60 -17.10 10.78 4.88
N PHE A 61 -16.47 10.20 3.86
CA PHE A 61 -15.97 8.84 4.02
C PHE A 61 -14.80 8.88 5.01
N PRO A 62 -14.62 7.86 5.88
CA PRO A 62 -13.34 7.72 6.58
C PRO A 62 -12.24 7.71 5.52
N PRO A 63 -11.10 8.38 5.75
CA PRO A 63 -10.03 8.40 4.76
C PRO A 63 -9.65 6.95 4.47
N HIS A 64 -9.89 6.51 3.24
CA HIS A 64 -9.27 5.29 2.72
C HIS A 64 -7.78 5.59 2.58
N THR A 65 -7.05 5.52 3.68
CA THR A 65 -5.61 5.24 3.65
C THR A 65 -5.48 3.76 3.27
N PRO A 66 -4.97 3.41 2.08
CA PRO A 66 -4.44 2.08 1.86
C PRO A 66 -3.39 1.84 2.96
N GLY A 67 -3.56 0.79 3.76
CA GLY A 67 -2.63 0.52 4.85
C GLY A 67 -1.20 0.44 4.32
N VAL A 68 -0.28 1.15 4.99
CA VAL A 68 1.12 1.29 4.56
C VAL A 68 1.74 -0.09 4.32
N GLN A 69 2.26 -0.30 3.12
CA GLN A 69 2.70 -1.61 2.64
C GLN A 69 4.19 -1.61 2.33
N THR A 70 4.83 -2.72 2.68
CA THR A 70 6.22 -3.00 2.32
C THR A 70 6.31 -3.58 0.91
N CYS A 71 7.40 -3.29 0.21
CA CYS A 71 7.76 -3.90 -1.06
C CYS A 71 9.27 -4.17 -1.11
N VAL A 72 9.72 -4.84 -2.17
CA VAL A 72 11.14 -5.04 -2.46
C VAL A 72 11.48 -4.23 -3.71
N THR A 73 12.47 -3.35 -3.61
CA THR A 73 12.93 -2.51 -4.71
C THR A 73 13.66 -3.32 -5.78
N LEU A 74 13.91 -2.70 -6.95
CA LEU A 74 14.72 -3.31 -8.02
C LEU A 74 16.15 -3.67 -7.59
N THR A 75 16.68 -3.03 -6.53
CA THR A 75 17.98 -3.32 -5.93
C THR A 75 17.92 -4.38 -4.82
N ASN A 76 16.79 -5.09 -4.70
CA ASN A 76 16.52 -6.11 -3.67
C ASN A 76 16.65 -5.56 -2.24
N ARG A 77 16.21 -4.32 -2.03
CA ARG A 77 16.18 -3.65 -0.71
C ARG A 77 14.75 -3.42 -0.25
N THR A 78 14.59 -3.18 1.05
CA THR A 78 13.31 -2.80 1.65
C THR A 78 12.76 -1.52 1.02
N GLY A 79 11.48 -1.51 0.67
CA GLY A 79 10.82 -0.36 0.08
C GLY A 79 9.43 -0.09 0.65
N PHE A 80 8.95 1.11 0.37
CA PHE A 80 7.60 1.58 0.61
C PHE A 80 6.78 1.45 -0.68
N LEU A 81 5.62 0.79 -0.60
CA LEU A 81 4.70 0.65 -1.72
C LEU A 81 3.72 1.81 -1.73
N CYS A 82 3.81 2.66 -2.76
CA CYS A 82 2.86 3.74 -2.99
C CYS A 82 1.42 3.20 -3.15
N HIS A 83 0.43 4.05 -2.89
CA HIS A 83 -1.01 3.77 -2.99
C HIS A 83 -1.46 3.33 -4.40
N ASP A 84 -0.68 3.65 -5.44
CA ASP A 84 -0.89 3.15 -6.81
C ASP A 84 -0.65 1.63 -6.96
N ARG A 85 -0.05 0.99 -5.93
CA ARG A 85 0.34 -0.43 -5.87
C ARG A 85 1.29 -0.87 -7.00
N ARG A 86 2.04 0.08 -7.57
CA ARG A 86 2.98 -0.13 -8.70
C ARG A 86 4.34 0.47 -8.41
N SER A 87 4.37 1.65 -7.80
CA SER A 87 5.59 2.37 -7.47
C SER A 87 6.12 1.86 -6.13
N CYS A 88 7.29 1.22 -6.16
CA CYS A 88 8.02 0.79 -4.98
C CYS A 88 9.25 1.69 -4.82
N ILE A 89 9.23 2.57 -3.82
CA ILE A 89 10.34 3.48 -3.54
C ILE A 89 11.24 2.88 -2.44
N PRO A 90 12.56 3.16 -2.43
CA PRO A 90 13.44 2.78 -1.31
C PRO A 90 12.93 3.35 0.02
N ALA A 91 13.20 2.68 1.14
CA ALA A 91 12.76 3.17 2.45
C ALA A 91 13.34 4.57 2.78
N SER A 92 14.57 4.85 2.34
CA SER A 92 15.23 6.17 2.41
C SER A 92 14.59 7.29 1.56
N ARG A 93 13.54 6.99 0.78
CA ARG A 93 12.71 7.96 0.04
C ARG A 93 11.40 8.30 0.72
N VAL A 94 11.18 7.81 1.93
CA VAL A 94 10.07 8.22 2.79
C VAL A 94 10.54 9.37 3.66
N CYS A 95 9.77 10.46 3.70
CA CYS A 95 10.10 11.68 4.45
C CYS A 95 11.47 12.27 4.08
N ASP A 96 11.85 12.24 2.80
CA ASP A 96 13.08 12.87 2.27
C ASP A 96 12.84 14.33 1.80
N GLY A 97 11.60 14.81 1.90
CA GLY A 97 11.16 16.13 1.47
C GLY A 97 10.78 16.20 0.00
N VAL A 98 10.82 15.08 -0.74
CA VAL A 98 10.52 14.99 -2.16
C VAL A 98 9.40 13.99 -2.41
N ARG A 99 8.23 14.50 -2.78
CA ARG A 99 7.06 13.71 -3.20
C ARG A 99 7.42 12.83 -4.41
N THR A 100 7.78 11.59 -4.15
CA THR A 100 8.18 10.57 -5.11
C THR A 100 6.98 9.69 -5.48
N CYS A 101 6.09 9.38 -4.53
CA CYS A 101 4.82 8.73 -4.82
C CYS A 101 3.81 9.68 -5.47
N ALA A 102 2.94 9.13 -6.32
CA ALA A 102 1.99 9.90 -7.13
C ALA A 102 0.97 10.72 -6.33
N HIS A 103 0.68 10.35 -5.07
CA HIS A 103 -0.19 11.11 -4.18
C HIS A 103 0.58 11.83 -3.05
N GLY A 104 1.90 11.68 -2.95
CA GLY A 104 2.74 12.26 -1.89
C GLY A 104 2.59 11.59 -0.52
N GLU A 105 2.10 10.36 -0.48
CA GLU A 105 1.90 9.56 0.73
C GLU A 105 3.21 9.13 1.42
N ASP A 106 4.32 9.23 0.70
CA ASP A 106 5.69 9.13 1.19
C ASP A 106 6.13 10.34 2.03
N GLU A 107 5.43 11.47 1.88
CA GLU A 107 5.62 12.73 2.62
C GLU A 107 4.39 13.06 3.50
N ASP A 108 3.66 12.03 3.96
CA ASP A 108 2.48 12.22 4.82
C ASP A 108 2.90 12.66 6.23
N GLU A 109 2.35 13.80 6.69
CA GLU A 109 2.63 14.40 8.00
C GLU A 109 2.43 13.42 9.18
N ALA A 110 1.46 12.51 9.11
CA ALA A 110 1.22 11.54 10.18
C ALA A 110 2.36 10.51 10.31
N MET A 111 3.14 10.32 9.25
CA MET A 111 4.31 9.44 9.20
C MET A 111 5.62 10.21 9.39
N CYS A 112 5.71 11.46 8.92
CA CYS A 112 6.95 12.24 8.92
C CYS A 112 7.17 13.17 10.13
N ARG A 113 6.12 13.49 10.91
CA ARG A 113 6.25 14.48 12.01
C ARG A 113 7.16 14.05 13.17
N ASP A 114 7.06 12.79 13.61
CA ASP A 114 7.66 12.30 14.85
C ASP A 114 8.66 11.15 14.57
N MET A 115 9.51 11.30 13.54
CA MET A 115 10.48 10.28 13.13
C MET A 115 11.51 9.96 14.24
N PRO A 116 11.90 8.69 14.44
CA PRO A 116 11.45 7.49 13.72
C PRO A 116 10.22 6.80 14.35
N GLN A 117 9.54 7.42 15.33
CA GLN A 117 8.47 6.77 16.09
C GLN A 117 7.15 6.69 15.30
N SER A 118 6.90 7.66 14.43
CA SER A 118 5.77 7.67 13.48
C SER A 118 6.00 6.80 12.24
N LEU A 119 7.24 6.39 11.96
CA LEU A 119 7.55 5.53 10.82
C LEU A 119 7.12 4.07 11.10
N PRO A 120 6.50 3.38 10.12
CA PRO A 120 6.34 1.93 10.15
C PRO A 120 7.65 1.21 10.46
N SER A 121 7.60 0.23 11.37
CA SER A 121 8.80 -0.49 11.85
C SER A 121 9.58 -1.23 10.76
N PHE A 122 8.98 -1.52 9.60
CA PHE A 122 9.69 -2.12 8.48
C PHE A 122 10.57 -1.11 7.72
N LEU A 123 10.34 0.20 7.83
CA LEU A 123 11.15 1.25 7.19
C LEU A 123 12.38 1.64 8.01
N VAL A 124 12.44 1.25 9.30
CA VAL A 124 13.46 1.70 10.26
C VAL A 124 14.28 0.52 10.77
N ALA A 125 15.60 0.67 10.77
CA ALA A 125 16.51 -0.21 11.49
C ALA A 125 17.20 0.54 12.64
N ARG A 126 17.51 -0.17 13.73
CA ARG A 126 18.30 0.35 14.85
C ARG A 126 19.77 -0.03 14.68
N CYS A 127 20.65 0.87 15.06
CA CYS A 127 22.08 0.65 15.12
C CYS A 127 22.46 -0.16 16.38
N GLY A 128 23.76 -0.35 16.64
CA GLY A 128 24.23 -1.05 17.84
C GLY A 128 23.86 -0.31 19.12
N ASP A 129 23.92 1.03 19.08
CA ASP A 129 23.23 1.90 20.03
C ASP A 129 21.79 2.15 19.53
N PRO A 130 20.74 1.76 20.30
CA PRO A 130 19.34 1.92 19.89
C PRO A 130 18.85 3.37 19.83
N SER A 131 19.62 4.33 20.36
CA SER A 131 19.37 5.76 20.22
C SER A 131 19.53 6.22 18.76
N PHE A 132 20.37 5.53 18.00
CA PHE A 132 20.61 5.78 16.58
C PHE A 132 19.79 4.82 15.71
N TRP A 133 19.43 5.30 14.53
CA TRP A 133 18.59 4.59 13.57
C TRP A 133 18.94 5.00 12.14
N ILE A 134 18.62 4.13 11.21
CA ILE A 134 18.78 4.31 9.76
C ILE A 134 17.54 3.76 9.04
N TYR A 135 17.40 4.03 7.75
CA TYR A 135 16.35 3.39 6.96
C TYR A 135 16.69 1.92 6.66
N SER A 136 15.67 1.07 6.55
CA SER A 136 15.82 -0.38 6.37
C SER A 136 16.43 -0.80 5.03
N ASP A 137 16.57 0.12 4.08
CA ASP A 137 17.30 -0.05 2.81
C ASP A 137 18.77 0.38 2.89
N GLN A 138 19.22 0.90 4.02
CA GLN A 138 20.63 1.21 4.29
C GLN A 138 21.36 0.06 5.01
N LYS A 139 20.64 -1.02 5.35
CA LYS A 139 21.25 -2.25 5.89
C LYS A 139 21.97 -3.03 4.78
N CYS A 140 23.17 -3.53 5.06
CA CYS A 140 23.96 -4.35 4.14
C CYS A 140 24.18 -3.71 2.77
N ASP A 141 24.34 -2.39 2.74
CA ASP A 141 24.58 -1.61 1.54
C ASP A 141 26.06 -1.29 1.27
N GLY A 142 26.93 -1.70 2.20
CA GLY A 142 28.37 -1.54 2.18
C GLY A 142 28.85 -0.27 2.89
N THR A 143 27.95 0.68 3.16
CA THR A 143 28.26 1.98 3.76
C THR A 143 28.10 1.91 5.28
N ASN A 144 28.91 2.67 6.02
CA ASN A 144 28.76 2.84 7.46
C ASN A 144 27.70 3.92 7.76
N ASN A 145 26.42 3.60 7.64
CA ASN A 145 25.32 4.55 7.90
C ASN A 145 25.09 4.77 9.40
N CYS A 146 25.34 3.74 10.23
CA CYS A 146 25.21 3.84 11.68
C CYS A 146 26.40 4.52 12.38
N GLY A 147 27.53 4.71 11.69
CA GLY A 147 28.80 5.19 12.25
C GLY A 147 29.59 4.11 13.02
N ASP A 148 28.92 3.10 13.59
CA ASP A 148 29.50 1.97 14.32
C ASP A 148 29.60 0.66 13.51
N CYS A 149 29.22 0.68 12.24
CA CYS A 149 29.12 -0.49 11.35
C CYS A 149 28.09 -1.58 11.74
N SER A 150 27.17 -1.32 12.68
CA SER A 150 26.13 -2.30 13.07
C SER A 150 25.09 -2.60 11.97
N ASP A 151 24.99 -1.73 10.97
CA ASP A 151 24.19 -1.91 9.76
C ASP A 151 24.80 -2.89 8.75
N GLU A 152 26.10 -3.14 8.86
CA GLU A 152 26.89 -4.01 7.97
C GLU A 152 27.45 -5.26 8.66
N LEU A 153 27.51 -5.26 10.01
CA LEU A 153 28.19 -6.29 10.80
C LEU A 153 27.27 -7.03 11.79
N SER A 154 27.62 -8.29 12.02
CA SER A 154 27.07 -9.13 13.08
C SER A 154 27.53 -8.61 14.45
N PRO A 155 26.69 -8.61 15.51
CA PRO A 155 25.44 -9.36 15.65
C PRO A 155 24.16 -8.61 15.30
N VAL A 156 24.22 -7.30 15.03
CA VAL A 156 23.01 -6.48 14.77
C VAL A 156 22.43 -6.78 13.39
N THR A 157 23.29 -7.09 12.42
CA THR A 157 22.87 -7.43 11.06
C THR A 157 23.62 -8.64 10.50
N THR A 158 22.88 -9.58 9.89
CA THR A 158 23.46 -10.72 9.16
C THR A 158 23.53 -10.38 7.67
N CYS A 159 24.61 -9.73 7.26
CA CYS A 159 24.82 -9.37 5.85
C CYS A 159 25.39 -10.53 5.01
N PRO A 160 25.11 -10.56 3.70
CA PRO A 160 25.81 -11.45 2.77
C PRO A 160 27.32 -11.12 2.72
N PRO A 161 28.17 -12.04 2.25
CA PRO A 161 29.57 -11.72 1.96
C PRO A 161 29.67 -10.63 0.88
N CYS A 162 30.80 -9.91 0.82
CA CYS A 162 31.02 -8.83 -0.15
C CYS A 162 30.65 -9.28 -1.57
N GLY A 163 29.76 -8.53 -2.23
CA GLY A 163 29.19 -8.88 -3.52
C GLY A 163 30.20 -8.84 -4.69
N PRO A 164 29.80 -9.28 -5.89
CA PRO A 164 30.60 -9.06 -7.10
C PRO A 164 30.84 -7.56 -7.31
N GLY A 165 32.07 -7.19 -7.68
CA GLY A 165 32.50 -5.78 -7.74
C GLY A 165 33.03 -5.22 -6.42
N TRP A 166 32.88 -5.93 -5.30
CA TRP A 166 33.44 -5.57 -3.99
C TRP A 166 34.51 -6.59 -3.57
N TRP A 167 35.29 -6.24 -2.56
CA TRP A 167 36.25 -7.16 -1.92
C TRP A 167 36.44 -6.79 -0.44
N ARG A 168 37.00 -7.73 0.34
CA ARG A 168 37.09 -7.62 1.80
C ARG A 168 38.45 -7.06 2.24
N CYS A 169 38.45 -5.92 2.92
CA CYS A 169 39.55 -5.48 3.78
C CYS A 169 39.50 -6.24 5.12
N PRO A 170 40.63 -6.41 5.84
CA PRO A 170 40.61 -6.82 7.25
C PRO A 170 39.93 -5.79 8.17
N SER A 171 40.06 -4.50 7.84
CA SER A 171 39.41 -3.35 8.47
C SER A 171 39.50 -2.15 7.51
N THR A 172 38.54 -1.23 7.58
CA THR A 172 38.39 -0.06 6.68
C THR A 172 38.63 1.26 7.40
N VAL A 173 39.10 2.27 6.67
CA VAL A 173 39.41 3.61 7.20
C VAL A 173 38.31 4.60 6.77
N PHE A 174 37.25 4.67 7.56
CA PHE A 174 36.02 5.46 7.31
C PHE A 174 35.19 5.01 6.09
N GLY A 175 33.92 5.45 6.05
CA GLY A 175 32.97 5.25 4.94
C GLY A 175 32.39 3.85 4.80
N TYR A 176 33.22 2.81 4.91
CA TYR A 176 32.88 1.41 4.66
C TYR A 176 33.07 0.54 5.91
N CYS A 177 32.52 -0.67 5.90
CA CYS A 177 32.54 -1.63 7.02
C CYS A 177 33.20 -2.98 6.67
N GLY A 178 34.43 -2.94 6.18
CA GLY A 178 35.22 -4.14 5.85
C GLY A 178 35.02 -4.69 4.43
N CYS A 179 34.03 -4.23 3.67
CA CYS A 179 33.94 -4.44 2.22
C CYS A 179 34.14 -3.09 1.51
N ILE A 180 35.03 -3.01 0.50
CA ILE A 180 35.18 -1.82 -0.34
C ILE A 180 35.01 -2.16 -1.84
N PRO A 181 34.64 -1.18 -2.70
CA PRO A 181 34.58 -1.39 -4.14
C PRO A 181 35.94 -1.74 -4.75
N ARG A 182 35.97 -2.65 -5.73
CA ARG A 182 37.19 -3.01 -6.47
C ARG A 182 37.75 -1.88 -7.32
N SER A 183 36.94 -0.88 -7.64
CA SER A 183 37.38 0.35 -8.32
C SER A 183 38.34 1.19 -7.48
N LEU A 184 38.44 0.94 -6.17
CA LEU A 184 39.38 1.60 -5.26
C LEU A 184 40.72 0.83 -5.12
N CYS A 185 40.92 -0.25 -5.89
CA CYS A 185 42.17 -0.98 -5.91
C CYS A 185 43.24 -0.16 -6.65
N ARG A 186 44.30 0.24 -5.95
CA ARG A 186 45.41 1.07 -6.47
C ARG A 186 44.96 2.45 -6.97
N ASP A 187 44.10 3.12 -6.21
CA ASP A 187 43.67 4.50 -6.49
C ASP A 187 44.53 5.58 -5.79
N HIS A 188 45.58 5.14 -5.07
CA HIS A 188 46.52 5.95 -4.29
C HIS A 188 45.93 6.59 -3.02
N THR A 189 44.77 6.12 -2.57
CA THR A 189 44.11 6.55 -1.33
C THR A 189 43.97 5.35 -0.39
N GLN A 190 44.20 5.55 0.91
CA GLN A 190 44.06 4.48 1.89
C GLN A 190 42.59 4.27 2.30
N HIS A 191 42.00 3.16 1.86
CA HIS A 191 40.66 2.67 2.22
C HIS A 191 40.69 1.47 3.17
N CYS A 192 41.66 0.55 3.03
CA CYS A 192 41.89 -0.51 4.02
C CYS A 192 42.94 -0.05 5.05
N SER A 193 42.72 -0.37 6.33
CA SER A 193 43.62 0.08 7.41
C SER A 193 45.02 -0.55 7.35
N ASP A 194 45.19 -1.64 6.60
CA ASP A 194 46.44 -2.36 6.37
C ASP A 194 47.09 -2.06 5.00
N TRP A 195 46.55 -1.11 4.22
CA TRP A 195 46.96 -0.79 2.84
C TRP A 195 46.83 -1.95 1.84
N SER A 196 46.03 -2.97 2.13
CA SER A 196 45.82 -4.09 1.21
C SER A 196 45.16 -3.66 -0.11
N ASP A 197 44.38 -2.58 -0.09
CA ASP A 197 43.81 -1.84 -1.22
C ASP A 197 44.83 -1.24 -2.20
N GLU A 198 46.06 -0.98 -1.77
CA GLU A 198 47.12 -0.48 -2.65
C GLU A 198 48.09 -1.61 -3.06
N TYR A 199 48.43 -2.51 -2.13
CA TYR A 199 49.50 -3.48 -2.36
C TYR A 199 49.04 -4.86 -2.83
N SER A 200 47.90 -5.37 -2.35
CA SER A 200 47.50 -6.77 -2.51
C SER A 200 46.07 -7.01 -3.01
N CYS A 201 45.34 -5.95 -3.37
CA CYS A 201 43.97 -6.02 -3.86
C CYS A 201 43.83 -6.81 -5.16
N PRO A 202 42.71 -7.53 -5.35
CA PRO A 202 42.35 -8.07 -6.64
C PRO A 202 41.82 -6.92 -7.51
N GLY A 203 42.40 -6.75 -8.69
CA GLY A 203 42.03 -5.69 -9.63
C GLY A 203 40.54 -5.67 -10.05
N PRO A 204 40.13 -4.62 -10.78
CA PRO A 204 38.77 -4.46 -11.29
C PRO A 204 38.30 -5.65 -12.15
#